data_AF-A0A1V4VJK9-F1
#
_entry.id   AF-A0A1V4VJK9-F1
#
_cell.length_a   1.000
_cell.length_b   1.000
_cell.length_c   1.000
_cell.angle_alpha   90.00
_cell.angle_beta   90.00
_cell.angle_gamma   90.00
#
_symmetry.space_group_name_H-M   'P 1'
#
loop_
_entity.id
_entity.type
_entity.pdbx_description
1 polymer ?
#
loop_
_entity_poly.entity_id
_entity_poly.type
_entity_poly.pdbx_seq_one_letter_code
_entity_poly.pdbx_strand_id
1 'polypeptide(L)'
;MNGKVMEVNQMIPQIMDALRGLGVTERGIWRNHHDLYLSIGKFYRSCGVTQYSAELMADYTCMIEKKFKNGEITRNRYRTLLKAADRMGEFYATGKLQWACRPRGSKFKLNDYFEELLEQFLSSTSYHPNTKGDVTWAVRKYLAFLETQGHHDLANISIKDIQAFLIYSSRHLKGGSLSNVRGYLKIFHMYLQKTEQLSFDYEKILSRPYRPGNKNLPLPYT
;
A
#
# COMPACT_ATOMS: atom_id res chain seq x y z
N MET A 1 -36.58 9.93 12.09
CA MET A 1 -35.16 9.58 11.91
C MET A 1 -34.35 10.48 12.84
N ASN A 2 -33.79 9.93 13.93
CA ASN A 2 -32.92 10.71 14.83
C ASN A 2 -31.59 10.95 14.13
N GLY A 3 -31.41 12.12 13.53
CA GLY A 3 -30.14 12.54 12.96
C GLY A 3 -29.08 12.56 14.06
N LYS A 4 -28.03 11.74 13.92
CA LYS A 4 -26.92 11.68 14.87
C LYS A 4 -26.20 13.04 14.84
N VAL A 5 -26.45 13.91 15.80
CA VAL A 5 -25.71 15.18 15.90
C VAL A 5 -24.34 14.87 16.50
N MET A 6 -23.28 15.22 15.78
CA MET A 6 -21.92 14.99 16.27
C MET A 6 -21.04 16.19 15.94
N GLU A 7 -20.31 16.68 16.93
CA GLU A 7 -19.39 17.79 16.73
C GLU A 7 -18.10 17.33 16.06
N VAL A 8 -17.60 18.11 15.11
CA VAL A 8 -16.35 17.82 14.40
C VAL A 8 -15.19 17.70 15.38
N ASN A 9 -15.11 18.56 16.39
CA ASN A 9 -14.04 18.50 17.39
C ASN A 9 -14.09 17.25 18.28
N GLN A 10 -15.27 16.66 18.48
CA GLN A 10 -15.43 15.39 19.20
C GLN A 10 -15.16 14.18 18.29
N MET A 11 -15.44 14.29 17.00
CA MET A 11 -15.15 13.24 16.02
C MET A 11 -13.66 13.03 15.81
N ILE A 12 -12.87 14.11 15.77
CA ILE A 12 -11.42 14.04 15.53
C ILE A 12 -10.70 13.08 16.50
N PRO A 13 -10.81 13.22 17.84
CA PRO A 13 -10.15 12.29 18.76
C PRO A 13 -10.68 10.87 18.64
N GLN A 14 -11.99 10.66 18.45
CA GLN A 14 -12.56 9.32 18.25
C GLN A 14 -12.02 8.65 16.98
N ILE A 15 -11.81 9.42 15.92
CA ILE A 15 -11.16 8.94 14.70
C ILE A 15 -9.70 8.58 14.95
N MET A 16 -8.97 9.36 15.75
CA MET A 16 -7.59 8.99 16.14
C MET A 16 -7.58 7.69 16.94
N ASP A 17 -8.50 7.52 17.89
CA ASP A 17 -8.65 6.27 18.65
C ASP A 17 -9.01 5.09 17.74
N ALA A 18 -9.90 5.28 16.77
CA ALA A 18 -10.18 4.28 15.76
C ALA A 18 -8.93 3.92 14.94
N LEU A 19 -8.10 4.89 14.57
CA LEU A 19 -6.82 4.63 13.89
C LEU A 19 -5.83 3.85 14.78
N ARG A 20 -5.79 4.12 16.09
CA ARG A 20 -5.00 3.32 17.06
C ARG A 20 -5.47 1.88 17.11
N GLY A 21 -6.78 1.66 17.23
CA GLY A 21 -7.39 0.32 17.21
C GLY A 21 -7.10 -0.44 15.92
N LEU A 22 -6.85 0.26 14.81
CA LEU A 22 -6.44 -0.31 13.52
C LEU A 22 -4.92 -0.51 13.38
N GLY A 23 -4.14 -0.32 14.46
CA GLY A 23 -2.70 -0.56 14.49
C GLY A 23 -1.84 0.57 13.91
N VAL A 24 -2.38 1.77 13.70
CA VAL A 24 -1.56 2.94 13.33
C VAL A 24 -0.81 3.41 14.58
N THR A 25 0.52 3.50 14.49
CA THR A 25 1.37 3.96 15.60
C THR A 25 1.11 5.43 15.93
N GLU A 26 1.31 5.84 17.20
CA GLU A 26 1.17 7.26 17.62
C GLU A 26 1.98 8.21 16.72
N ARG A 27 3.22 7.83 16.40
CA ARG A 27 4.07 8.61 15.48
C ARG A 27 3.42 8.74 14.10
N GLY A 28 2.79 7.68 13.59
CA GLY A 28 2.07 7.68 12.32
C GLY A 28 0.81 8.55 12.37
N ILE A 29 0.06 8.53 13.47
CA ILE A 29 -1.11 9.38 13.70
C ILE A 29 -0.68 10.85 13.69
N TRP A 30 0.32 11.21 14.49
CA TRP A 30 0.81 12.59 14.54
C TRP A 30 1.26 13.05 13.15
N ARG A 31 2.23 12.33 12.56
CA ARG A 31 2.90 12.75 11.33
C ARG A 31 1.98 12.81 10.11
N ASN A 32 1.04 11.87 9.98
CA ASN A 32 0.29 11.66 8.73
C ASN A 32 -1.21 11.96 8.84
N HIS A 33 -1.77 12.06 10.04
CA HIS A 33 -3.22 12.18 10.23
C HIS A 33 -3.60 13.48 10.95
N HIS A 34 -2.90 13.84 12.01
CA HIS A 34 -3.28 14.94 12.90
C HIS A 34 -3.61 16.25 12.16
N ASP A 35 -2.70 16.72 11.32
CA ASP A 35 -2.86 17.98 10.58
C ASP A 35 -4.00 17.92 9.53
N LEU A 36 -4.33 16.75 8.98
CA LEU A 36 -5.43 16.59 8.03
C LEU A 36 -6.78 16.87 8.70
N TYR A 37 -7.01 16.26 9.85
CA TYR A 37 -8.27 16.41 10.58
C TYR A 37 -8.36 17.77 11.28
N LEU A 38 -7.24 18.34 11.75
CA LEU A 38 -7.22 19.72 12.21
C LEU A 38 -7.56 20.72 11.10
N SER A 39 -7.14 20.48 9.86
CA SER A 39 -7.53 21.32 8.72
C SER A 39 -9.04 21.34 8.51
N ILE A 40 -9.71 20.21 8.69
CA ILE A 40 -11.17 20.12 8.62
C ILE A 40 -11.80 20.89 9.78
N GLY A 41 -11.34 20.66 11.02
CA GLY A 41 -11.84 21.37 12.19
C GLY A 41 -11.68 22.90 12.09
N LYS A 42 -10.58 23.38 11.50
CA LYS A 42 -10.38 24.81 11.21
C LYS A 42 -11.38 25.35 10.19
N PHE A 43 -11.70 24.59 9.15
CA PHE A 43 -12.71 24.97 8.16
C PHE A 43 -14.10 25.12 8.79
N TYR A 44 -14.55 24.12 9.54
CA TYR A 44 -15.84 24.17 10.26
C TYR A 44 -15.91 25.38 11.19
N ARG A 45 -14.85 25.63 11.98
CA ARG A 45 -14.75 26.84 12.82
C ARG A 45 -14.83 28.14 12.01
N SER A 46 -14.19 28.21 10.84
CA SER A 46 -14.26 29.41 9.99
C SER A 46 -15.64 29.67 9.40
N CYS A 47 -16.48 28.63 9.29
CA CYS A 47 -17.88 28.74 8.89
C CYS A 47 -18.82 29.03 10.06
N GLY A 48 -18.32 29.10 11.30
CA GLY A 48 -19.14 29.27 12.51
C GLY A 48 -19.98 28.04 12.88
N VAL A 49 -19.67 26.87 12.31
CA VAL A 49 -20.44 25.62 12.51
C VAL A 49 -19.57 24.60 13.25
N THR A 50 -20.10 23.99 14.31
CA THR A 50 -19.39 22.95 15.07
C THR A 50 -19.83 21.54 14.74
N GLN A 51 -21.07 21.38 14.27
CA GLN A 51 -21.68 20.10 13.96
C GLN A 51 -21.26 19.61 12.58
N TYR A 52 -21.02 18.31 12.47
CA TYR A 52 -20.78 17.67 11.19
C TYR A 52 -22.04 17.70 10.32
N SER A 53 -21.90 18.12 9.07
CA SER A 53 -22.88 17.94 8.01
C SER A 53 -22.19 17.52 6.72
N ALA A 54 -22.85 16.67 5.94
CA ALA A 54 -22.32 16.22 4.65
C ALA A 54 -22.21 17.36 3.63
N GLU A 55 -23.13 18.33 3.71
CA GLU A 55 -23.12 19.54 2.86
C GLU A 55 -21.87 20.38 3.10
N LEU A 56 -21.57 20.71 4.36
CA LEU A 56 -20.39 21.51 4.68
C LEU A 56 -19.09 20.74 4.41
N MET A 57 -19.11 19.40 4.49
CA MET A 57 -17.98 18.59 4.05
C MET A 57 -17.80 18.64 2.53
N ALA A 58 -18.88 18.69 1.74
CA ALA A 58 -18.80 18.87 0.29
C ALA A 58 -18.23 20.26 -0.08
N ASP A 59 -18.58 21.30 0.69
CA ASP A 59 -17.97 22.63 0.52
C ASP A 59 -16.46 22.60 0.82
N TYR A 60 -16.06 21.88 1.88
CA TYR A 60 -14.66 21.66 2.20
C TYR A 60 -13.92 20.96 1.04
N THR A 61 -14.47 19.87 0.49
CA THR A 61 -13.82 19.16 -0.62
C THR A 61 -13.72 20.04 -1.88
N CYS A 62 -14.76 20.82 -2.20
CA CYS A 62 -14.74 21.80 -3.28
C CYS A 62 -13.65 22.87 -3.08
N MET A 63 -13.48 23.39 -1.86
CA MET A 63 -12.38 24.31 -1.53
C MET A 63 -11.02 23.64 -1.76
N ILE A 64 -10.82 22.40 -1.32
CA ILE A 64 -9.57 21.65 -1.51
C ILE A 64 -9.29 21.39 -3.00
N GLU A 65 -10.30 21.11 -3.80
CA GLU A 65 -10.19 20.99 -5.26
C GLU A 65 -9.74 22.30 -5.92
N LYS A 66 -10.32 23.44 -5.52
CA LYS A 66 -9.91 24.75 -6.02
C LYS A 66 -8.43 25.03 -5.70
N LYS A 67 -8.01 24.80 -4.44
CA LYS A 67 -6.59 24.96 -4.05
C LYS A 67 -5.65 24.08 -4.87
N PHE A 68 -6.06 22.85 -5.17
CA PHE A 68 -5.26 21.95 -6.02
C PHE A 68 -5.18 22.45 -7.47
N LYS A 69 -6.31 22.86 -8.06
CA LYS A 69 -6.35 23.42 -9.43
C LYS A 69 -5.51 24.68 -9.57
N ASN A 70 -5.46 25.50 -8.52
CA ASN A 70 -4.65 26.72 -8.45
C ASN A 70 -3.16 26.45 -8.16
N GLY A 71 -2.75 25.20 -7.91
CA GLY A 71 -1.37 24.85 -7.59
C GLY A 71 -0.92 25.20 -6.17
N GLU A 72 -1.83 25.63 -5.30
CA GLU A 72 -1.54 25.99 -3.89
C GLU A 72 -1.16 24.77 -3.03
N ILE A 73 -1.62 23.58 -3.44
CA ILE A 73 -1.32 22.33 -2.74
C ILE A 73 -0.83 21.24 -3.71
N THR A 74 0.03 20.37 -3.22
CA THR A 74 0.54 19.23 -4.01
C THR A 74 -0.55 18.17 -4.22
N ARG A 75 -0.40 17.37 -5.30
CA ARG A 75 -1.28 16.22 -5.57
C ARG A 75 -1.37 15.25 -4.38
N ASN A 76 -0.25 15.03 -3.67
CA ASN A 76 -0.26 14.15 -2.51
C ASN A 76 -1.12 14.73 -1.38
N ARG A 77 -0.95 16.02 -1.09
CA ARG A 77 -1.72 16.71 -0.05
C ARG A 77 -3.22 16.75 -0.38
N TYR A 78 -3.56 17.06 -1.62
CA TYR A 78 -4.93 16.99 -2.14
C TYR A 78 -5.58 15.64 -1.85
N ARG A 79 -4.92 14.53 -2.25
CA ARG A 79 -5.46 13.18 -2.06
C ARG A 79 -5.60 12.78 -0.60
N THR A 80 -4.68 13.18 0.27
CA THR A 80 -4.76 12.84 1.70
C THR A 80 -5.87 13.60 2.41
N LEU A 81 -6.13 14.86 2.03
CA LEU A 81 -7.22 15.66 2.59
C LEU A 81 -8.59 15.13 2.16
N LEU A 82 -8.78 14.78 0.88
CA LEU A 82 -10.00 14.12 0.43
C LEU A 82 -10.24 12.80 1.16
N LYS A 83 -9.18 11.98 1.32
CA LYS A 83 -9.28 10.73 2.07
C LYS A 83 -9.66 10.96 3.55
N ALA A 84 -9.23 12.06 4.16
CA ALA A 84 -9.62 12.40 5.53
C ALA A 84 -11.09 12.84 5.61
N ALA A 85 -11.57 13.61 4.62
CA ALA A 85 -12.98 13.98 4.48
C ALA A 85 -13.87 12.75 4.31
N ASP A 86 -13.54 11.84 3.39
CA ASP A 86 -14.25 10.58 3.17
C ASP A 86 -14.36 9.76 4.47
N ARG A 87 -13.27 9.67 5.23
CA ARG A 87 -13.22 8.95 6.51
C ARG A 87 -14.06 9.60 7.60
N MET A 88 -14.13 10.94 7.65
CA MET A 88 -15.05 11.61 8.57
C MET A 88 -16.51 11.29 8.22
N GLY A 89 -16.86 11.25 6.93
CA GLY A 89 -18.20 10.86 6.49
C GLY A 89 -18.52 9.40 6.80
N GLU A 90 -17.59 8.49 6.55
CA GLU A 90 -17.72 7.07 6.91
C GLU A 90 -17.91 6.88 8.42
N PHE A 91 -17.07 7.55 9.23
CA PHE A 91 -17.15 7.49 10.68
C PHE A 91 -18.46 8.07 11.20
N TYR A 92 -18.93 9.18 10.64
CA TYR A 92 -20.22 9.77 10.99
C TYR A 92 -21.37 8.78 10.75
N ALA A 93 -21.40 8.15 9.57
CA ALA A 93 -22.45 7.24 9.15
C ALA A 93 -22.44 5.90 9.93
N THR A 94 -21.26 5.34 10.18
CA THR A 94 -21.13 3.96 10.68
C THR A 94 -20.61 3.86 12.11
N GLY A 95 -20.03 4.93 12.66
CA GLY A 95 -19.33 4.94 13.95
C GLY A 95 -18.00 4.17 13.95
N LYS A 96 -17.54 3.69 12.79
CA LYS A 96 -16.30 2.92 12.65
C LYS A 96 -15.51 3.44 11.45
N LEU A 97 -14.20 3.22 11.47
CA LEU A 97 -13.38 3.32 10.27
C LEU A 97 -13.14 1.90 9.77
N GLN A 98 -13.66 1.56 8.60
CA GLN A 98 -13.25 0.34 7.93
C GLN A 98 -11.90 0.61 7.26
N TRP A 99 -10.95 -0.30 7.44
CA TRP A 99 -9.72 -0.30 6.65
C TRP A 99 -10.00 -0.78 5.23
N ALA A 100 -10.96 -0.15 4.54
CA ALA A 100 -11.09 -0.29 3.11
C ALA A 100 -10.03 0.62 2.47
N CYS A 101 -8.77 0.18 2.48
CA CYS A 101 -7.96 0.45 1.30
C CYS A 101 -8.77 -0.12 0.14
N ARG A 102 -9.50 0.72 -0.61
CA ARG A 102 -10.07 0.31 -1.90
C ARG A 102 -8.97 -0.50 -2.58
N PRO A 103 -9.21 -1.78 -2.93
CA PRO A 103 -8.22 -2.56 -3.63
C PRO A 103 -7.81 -1.71 -4.83
N ARG A 104 -6.57 -1.22 -4.83
CA ARG A 104 -6.05 -0.68 -6.08
C ARG A 104 -5.92 -1.92 -6.94
N GLY A 105 -6.83 -2.07 -7.91
CA GLY A 105 -6.70 -3.10 -8.92
C GLY A 105 -5.24 -3.11 -9.37
N SER A 106 -4.62 -4.28 -9.34
CA SER A 106 -3.20 -4.37 -9.65
C SER A 106 -2.98 -3.90 -11.08
N LYS A 107 -1.94 -3.08 -11.29
CA LYS A 107 -1.48 -2.74 -12.64
C LYS A 107 -0.92 -3.95 -13.40
N PHE A 108 -0.56 -4.99 -12.67
CA PHE A 108 -0.06 -6.26 -13.21
C PHE A 108 -1.24 -7.20 -13.35
N LYS A 109 -1.64 -7.46 -14.60
CA LYS A 109 -2.54 -8.54 -14.97
C LYS A 109 -1.72 -9.83 -15.05
N LEU A 110 -2.30 -10.93 -14.59
CA LEU A 110 -1.73 -12.26 -14.68
C LEU A 110 -2.65 -13.14 -15.54
N ASN A 111 -2.10 -14.23 -16.06
CA ASN A 111 -2.86 -15.35 -16.61
C ASN A 111 -3.57 -16.13 -15.49
N ASP A 112 -4.52 -16.99 -15.87
CA ASP A 112 -5.37 -17.69 -14.91
C ASP A 112 -4.57 -18.60 -13.95
N TYR A 113 -3.55 -19.28 -14.47
CA TYR A 113 -2.68 -20.17 -13.68
C TYR A 113 -1.93 -19.39 -12.58
N PHE A 114 -1.36 -18.24 -12.91
CA PHE A 114 -0.63 -17.41 -11.94
C PHE A 114 -1.56 -16.63 -11.00
N GLU A 115 -2.78 -16.27 -11.41
CA GLU A 115 -3.79 -15.76 -10.48
C GLU A 115 -4.16 -16.82 -9.44
N GLU A 116 -4.45 -18.05 -9.87
CA GLU A 116 -4.79 -19.16 -8.98
C GLU A 116 -3.62 -19.47 -8.02
N LEU A 117 -2.40 -19.55 -8.54
CA LEU A 117 -1.20 -19.78 -7.73
C LEU A 117 -1.00 -18.71 -6.66
N LEU A 118 -1.19 -17.44 -7.02
CA LEU A 118 -1.09 -16.32 -6.09
C LEU A 118 -2.16 -16.42 -4.99
N GLU A 119 -3.39 -16.78 -5.36
CA GLU A 119 -4.50 -16.96 -4.41
C GLU A 119 -4.23 -18.10 -3.43
N GLN A 120 -3.77 -19.25 -3.91
CA GLN A 120 -3.42 -20.40 -3.08
C GLN A 120 -2.28 -20.05 -2.10
N PHE A 121 -1.24 -19.38 -2.58
CA PHE A 121 -0.15 -18.90 -1.74
C PHE A 121 -0.64 -17.94 -0.65
N LEU A 122 -1.41 -16.91 -1.01
CA LEU A 122 -1.90 -15.92 -0.05
C LEU A 122 -2.87 -16.52 0.98
N SER A 123 -3.61 -17.57 0.61
CA SER A 123 -4.50 -18.31 1.51
C SER A 123 -3.73 -19.22 2.48
N SER A 124 -2.52 -19.65 2.12
CA SER A 124 -1.64 -20.46 2.99
C SER A 124 -0.93 -19.66 4.10
N THR A 125 -1.05 -18.32 4.10
CA THR A 125 -0.28 -17.43 4.99
C THR A 125 -1.20 -16.59 5.89
N SER A 126 -0.79 -16.38 7.14
CA SER A 126 -1.46 -15.48 8.09
C SER A 126 -0.65 -14.19 8.25
N TYR A 127 -0.72 -13.32 7.25
CA TYR A 127 -0.09 -12.00 7.32
C TYR A 127 -1.06 -10.94 7.86
N HIS A 128 -0.51 -10.01 8.64
CA HIS A 128 -1.21 -8.76 8.95
C HIS A 128 -1.62 -8.03 7.64
N PRO A 129 -2.80 -7.39 7.55
CA PRO A 129 -3.31 -6.80 6.30
C PRO A 129 -2.33 -5.90 5.55
N ASN A 130 -1.56 -5.07 6.27
CA ASN A 130 -0.53 -4.22 5.66
C ASN A 130 0.57 -5.03 4.97
N THR A 131 1.07 -6.08 5.62
CA THR A 131 2.09 -6.99 5.06
C THR A 131 1.53 -7.82 3.93
N LYS A 132 0.27 -8.27 4.03
CA LYS A 132 -0.41 -9.03 2.97
C LYS A 132 -0.46 -8.25 1.66
N GLY A 133 -0.71 -6.93 1.73
CA GLY A 133 -0.68 -6.05 0.57
C GLY A 133 0.70 -5.97 -0.09
N ASP A 134 1.75 -5.79 0.70
CA ASP A 134 3.13 -5.72 0.20
C ASP A 134 3.63 -7.04 -0.40
N VAL A 135 3.29 -8.17 0.25
CA VAL A 135 3.56 -9.52 -0.25
C VAL A 135 2.83 -9.78 -1.57
N THR A 136 1.53 -9.49 -1.62
CA THR A 136 0.70 -9.65 -2.83
C THR A 136 1.28 -8.86 -4.00
N TRP A 137 1.66 -7.60 -3.75
CA TRP A 137 2.27 -6.75 -4.77
C TRP A 137 3.60 -7.32 -5.28
N ALA A 138 4.47 -7.78 -4.38
CA ALA A 138 5.79 -8.30 -4.74
C ALA A 138 5.70 -9.58 -5.56
N VAL A 139 4.89 -10.56 -5.12
CA VAL A 139 4.71 -11.84 -5.82
C VAL A 139 4.00 -11.63 -7.15
N ARG A 140 2.93 -10.84 -7.19
CA ARG A 140 2.23 -10.54 -8.45
C ARG A 140 3.13 -9.85 -9.47
N LYS A 141 3.97 -8.91 -9.03
CA LYS A 141 4.95 -8.26 -9.91
C LYS A 141 5.97 -9.25 -10.47
N TYR A 142 6.36 -10.25 -9.68
CA TYR A 142 7.27 -11.31 -10.11
C TYR A 142 6.61 -12.24 -11.14
N LEU A 143 5.39 -12.72 -10.87
CA LEU A 143 4.63 -13.56 -11.81
C LEU A 143 4.39 -12.83 -13.14
N ALA A 144 4.01 -11.55 -13.10
CA ALA A 144 3.84 -10.75 -14.31
C ALA A 144 5.16 -10.53 -15.06
N PHE A 145 6.30 -10.50 -14.37
CA PHE A 145 7.60 -10.46 -15.01
C PHE A 145 7.93 -11.79 -15.70
N LEU A 146 7.61 -12.93 -15.08
CA LEU A 146 7.80 -14.24 -15.69
C LEU A 146 6.98 -14.37 -16.98
N GLU A 147 5.74 -13.89 -17.00
CA GLU A 147 4.93 -13.85 -18.23
C GLU A 147 5.59 -13.03 -19.35
N THR A 148 6.19 -11.88 -19.04
CA THR A 148 6.90 -11.10 -20.07
C THR A 148 8.18 -11.76 -20.55
N GLN A 149 8.71 -12.74 -19.81
CA GLN A 149 9.81 -13.60 -20.25
C GLN A 149 9.32 -14.87 -20.98
N GLY A 150 8.00 -15.03 -21.19
CA GLY A 150 7.42 -16.16 -21.91
C GLY A 150 7.06 -17.37 -21.03
N HIS A 151 7.12 -17.23 -19.70
CA HIS A 151 6.69 -18.29 -18.78
C HIS A 151 5.19 -18.17 -18.53
N HIS A 152 4.44 -19.20 -18.89
CA HIS A 152 3.00 -19.27 -18.64
C HIS A 152 2.64 -20.17 -17.44
N ASP A 153 3.60 -20.95 -16.96
CA ASP A 153 3.52 -21.81 -15.78
C ASP A 153 4.86 -21.84 -15.03
N LEU A 154 5.00 -22.74 -14.05
CA LEU A 154 6.25 -22.91 -13.30
C LEU A 154 7.23 -23.92 -13.91
N ALA A 155 6.88 -24.62 -15.00
CA ALA A 155 7.58 -25.82 -15.45
C ALA A 155 9.05 -25.58 -15.85
N ASN A 156 9.34 -24.43 -16.45
CA ASN A 156 10.66 -24.09 -16.99
C ASN A 156 11.34 -22.92 -16.26
N ILE A 157 10.86 -22.57 -15.06
CA ILE A 157 11.47 -21.51 -14.28
C ILE A 157 12.79 -21.98 -13.69
N SER A 158 13.78 -21.10 -13.72
CA SER A 158 15.11 -21.34 -13.20
C SER A 158 15.57 -20.25 -12.23
N ILE A 159 16.69 -20.55 -11.58
CA ILE A 159 17.52 -19.62 -10.81
C ILE A 159 17.82 -18.33 -11.59
N LYS A 160 17.99 -18.41 -12.93
CA LYS A 160 18.30 -17.23 -13.77
C LYS A 160 17.12 -16.27 -13.85
N ASP A 161 15.89 -16.77 -13.83
CA ASP A 161 14.67 -15.95 -13.91
C ASP A 161 14.49 -15.12 -12.63
N ILE A 162 14.79 -15.71 -11.47
CA ILE A 162 14.81 -14.99 -10.19
C ILE A 162 15.88 -13.88 -10.22
N GLN A 163 17.07 -14.16 -10.72
CA GLN A 163 18.14 -13.16 -10.84
C GLN A 163 17.75 -12.03 -11.79
N ALA A 164 17.20 -12.37 -12.96
CA ALA A 164 16.72 -11.42 -13.95
C ALA A 164 15.65 -10.50 -13.35
N PHE A 165 14.72 -11.05 -12.55
CA PHE A 165 13.71 -10.27 -11.85
C PHE A 165 14.31 -9.32 -10.81
N LEU A 166 15.30 -9.75 -10.02
CA LEU A 166 15.95 -8.91 -9.01
C LEU A 166 16.73 -7.76 -9.67
N ILE A 167 17.40 -8.01 -10.80
CA ILE A 167 18.08 -6.98 -11.60
C ILE A 167 17.06 -6.02 -12.20
N TYR A 168 15.95 -6.52 -12.76
CA TYR A 168 14.87 -5.69 -13.25
C TYR A 168 14.29 -4.80 -12.13
N SER A 169 14.07 -5.36 -10.95
CA SER A 169 13.53 -4.64 -9.81
C SER A 169 14.50 -3.62 -9.22
N SER A 170 15.82 -3.87 -9.23
CA SER A 170 16.82 -2.94 -8.70
C SER A 170 16.92 -1.63 -9.51
N ARG A 171 16.57 -1.66 -10.80
CA ARG A 171 16.47 -0.47 -11.65
C ARG A 171 15.32 0.47 -11.26
N HIS A 172 14.32 -0.05 -10.55
CA HIS A 172 13.08 0.67 -10.25
C HIS A 172 12.76 0.82 -8.76
N LEU A 173 13.48 0.11 -7.88
CA LEU A 173 13.22 0.08 -6.44
C LEU A 173 14.44 0.54 -5.64
N LYS A 174 14.17 1.21 -4.51
CA LYS A 174 15.20 1.57 -3.53
C LYS A 174 15.66 0.31 -2.78
N GLY A 175 16.90 0.33 -2.26
CA GLY A 175 17.54 -0.83 -1.61
C GLY A 175 16.68 -1.50 -0.53
N GLY A 176 16.04 -0.73 0.37
CA GLY A 176 15.16 -1.30 1.40
C GLY A 176 13.93 -2.03 0.83
N SER A 177 13.31 -1.49 -0.23
CA SER A 177 12.19 -2.14 -0.90
C SER A 177 12.62 -3.40 -1.64
N LEU A 178 13.82 -3.41 -2.23
CA LEU A 178 14.37 -4.60 -2.88
C LEU A 178 14.65 -5.72 -1.87
N SER A 179 15.16 -5.39 -0.68
CA SER A 179 15.35 -6.35 0.41
C SER A 179 14.03 -6.99 0.83
N ASN A 180 12.96 -6.20 0.97
CA ASN A 180 11.62 -6.72 1.29
C ASN A 180 11.11 -7.65 0.19
N VAL A 181 11.23 -7.25 -1.09
CA VAL A 181 10.84 -8.09 -2.24
C VAL A 181 11.57 -9.43 -2.19
N ARG A 182 12.87 -9.45 -1.93
CA ARG A 182 13.64 -10.68 -1.82
C ARG A 182 13.16 -11.58 -0.68
N GLY A 183 12.86 -10.99 0.48
CA GLY A 183 12.29 -11.71 1.62
C GLY A 183 10.93 -12.34 1.30
N TYR A 184 10.05 -11.60 0.62
CA TYR A 184 8.75 -12.11 0.21
C TYR A 184 8.86 -13.20 -0.85
N LEU A 185 9.77 -13.05 -1.82
CA LEU A 185 10.05 -14.11 -2.79
C LEU A 185 10.61 -15.36 -2.13
N LYS A 186 11.44 -15.23 -1.09
CA LYS A 186 11.92 -16.39 -0.34
C LYS A 186 10.76 -17.20 0.22
N ILE A 187 9.81 -16.53 0.87
CA ILE A 187 8.65 -17.21 1.46
C ILE A 187 7.76 -17.82 0.38
N PHE A 188 7.59 -17.14 -0.75
CA PHE A 188 6.86 -17.68 -1.90
C PHE A 188 7.54 -18.96 -2.44
N HIS A 189 8.84 -18.95 -2.67
CA HIS A 189 9.56 -20.13 -3.16
C HIS A 189 9.63 -21.27 -2.14
N MET A 190 9.64 -20.98 -0.82
CA MET A 190 9.45 -21.99 0.23
C MET A 190 8.08 -22.67 0.11
N TYR A 191 7.03 -21.90 -0.17
CA TYR A 191 5.69 -22.45 -0.42
C TYR A 191 5.65 -23.33 -1.68
N LEU A 192 6.28 -22.90 -2.78
CA LEU A 192 6.35 -23.69 -4.02
C LEU A 192 7.09 -25.03 -3.83
N GLN A 193 8.17 -25.03 -3.05
CA GLN A 193 8.85 -26.28 -2.68
C GLN A 193 7.99 -27.19 -1.81
N LYS A 194 7.30 -26.63 -0.81
CA LYS A 194 6.42 -27.40 0.09
C LYS A 194 5.25 -28.05 -0.65
N THR A 195 4.78 -27.42 -1.72
CA THR A 195 3.67 -27.90 -2.57
C THR A 195 4.15 -28.72 -3.77
N GLU A 196 5.44 -29.06 -3.83
CA GLU A 196 6.06 -29.84 -4.91
C GLU A 196 5.93 -29.22 -6.30
N GLN A 197 5.64 -27.91 -6.39
CA GLN A 197 5.48 -27.19 -7.65
C GLN A 197 6.80 -26.73 -8.26
N LEU A 198 7.91 -26.75 -7.51
CA LEU A 198 9.27 -26.44 -7.98
C LEU A 198 10.34 -27.24 -7.25
N SER A 199 11.33 -27.75 -8.00
CA SER A 199 12.50 -28.45 -7.45
C SER A 199 13.83 -27.83 -7.93
N PHE A 200 14.19 -26.67 -7.40
CA PHE A 200 15.56 -26.14 -7.54
C PHE A 200 16.00 -25.33 -6.31
N ASP A 201 17.32 -25.26 -6.07
CA ASP A 201 17.93 -24.60 -4.92
C ASP A 201 17.98 -23.06 -5.09
N TYR A 202 16.94 -22.36 -4.63
CA TYR A 202 16.86 -20.89 -4.64
C TYR A 202 17.61 -20.22 -3.48
N GLU A 203 18.04 -20.97 -2.45
CA GLU A 203 18.62 -20.42 -1.21
C GLU A 203 19.89 -19.62 -1.50
N LYS A 204 20.70 -20.06 -2.46
CA LYS A 204 21.92 -19.36 -2.90
C LYS A 204 21.65 -17.93 -3.40
N ILE A 205 20.46 -17.67 -3.96
CA ILE A 205 20.06 -16.33 -4.44
C ILE A 205 19.19 -15.61 -3.44
N LEU A 206 18.34 -16.26 -2.67
CA LEU A 206 17.39 -15.53 -1.82
C LEU A 206 17.93 -15.27 -0.40
N SER A 207 19.01 -15.94 0.02
CA SER A 207 19.53 -15.87 1.41
C SER A 207 20.79 -15.03 1.62
N ARG A 208 21.42 -14.48 0.57
CA ARG A 208 22.51 -13.51 0.77
C ARG A 208 21.94 -12.14 1.14
N PRO A 209 22.50 -11.37 2.08
CA PRO A 209 22.09 -9.97 2.26
C PRO A 209 22.41 -9.18 0.98
N TYR A 210 21.45 -8.37 0.51
CA TYR A 210 21.75 -7.38 -0.53
C TYR A 210 22.65 -6.30 0.09
N ARG A 211 23.93 -6.27 -0.30
CA ARG A 211 24.78 -5.10 -0.05
C ARG A 211 24.45 -4.10 -1.14
N PRO A 212 23.93 -2.90 -0.82
CA PRO A 212 23.84 -1.83 -1.79
C PRO A 212 25.24 -1.65 -2.36
N GLY A 213 25.43 -1.96 -3.65
CA GLY A 213 26.65 -1.57 -4.33
C GLY A 213 26.78 -0.06 -4.17
N ASN A 214 27.87 0.39 -3.54
CA ASN A 214 28.28 1.77 -3.65
C ASN A 214 28.21 2.14 -5.13
N LYS A 215 27.62 3.30 -5.45
CA LYS A 215 27.50 3.84 -6.81
C LYS A 215 28.85 4.19 -7.46
N ASN A 216 29.95 3.58 -7.03
CA ASN A 216 31.30 3.80 -7.51
C ASN A 216 31.94 2.45 -7.82
N LEU A 217 31.57 1.85 -8.95
CA LEU A 217 32.46 0.95 -9.67
C LEU A 217 32.96 1.74 -10.88
N PRO A 218 34.27 1.97 -11.03
CA PRO A 218 34.81 2.63 -12.22
C PRO A 218 34.49 1.75 -13.44
N LEU A 219 34.12 2.41 -14.53
CA LEU A 219 33.96 1.77 -15.84
C LEU A 219 35.29 1.11 -16.22
N PRO A 220 35.28 -0.08 -16.84
CA PRO A 220 36.49 -0.70 -17.34
C PRO A 220 37.01 0.16 -18.49
N TYR A 221 38.17 0.78 -18.30
CA TYR A 221 38.97 1.26 -19.42
C TYR A 221 39.72 0.06 -20.01
N THR A 222 39.47 -0.16 -21.30
CA THR A 222 40.23 -0.94 -22.32
C THR A 222 40.84 -2.27 -21.89
#